data_AF-A0A7W1KUB6-F1
#
_entry.id   AF-A0A7W1KUB6-F1
#
_cell.length_a   1.000
_cell.length_b   1.000
_cell.length_c   1.000
_cell.angle_alpha   90.00
_cell.angle_beta   90.00
_cell.angle_gamma   90.00
#
_symmetry.space_group_name_H-M   'P 1'
#
loop_
_entity.id
_entity.type
_entity.pdbx_description
1 polymer ?
#
loop_
_entity_poly.entity_id
_entity_poly.type
_entity_poly.pdbx_seq_one_letter_code
_entity_poly.pdbx_strand_id
1 'polypeptide(L)'
;NSPPSGHPGVLAAFFEARAARRYGGASVDERRRITLECLERFFGPRAAACVRYVDVDWSAEEWTRGCYFGQMAPGSWIEYGPALRQGVGRIQWAGAERAPMWNGYMEGAVRSGEQAAADAVKALDG
;
A
#
# COMPACT_ATOMS: atom_id res chain seq x y z
N ASN A 1 4.34 -6.15 15.04
CA ASN A 1 5.62 -5.84 14.37
C ASN A 1 6.83 -6.33 15.16
N SER A 2 6.79 -6.40 16.49
CA SER A 2 7.87 -7.07 17.25
C SER A 2 7.87 -8.60 17.00
N PRO A 3 9.05 -9.26 17.01
CA PRO A 3 9.14 -10.71 16.96
C PRO A 3 8.43 -11.39 18.14
N PRO A 4 8.13 -12.71 18.07
CA PRO A 4 7.52 -13.46 19.17
C PRO A 4 8.29 -13.39 20.49
N SER A 5 9.62 -13.22 20.43
CA SER A 5 10.47 -13.03 21.60
C SER A 5 10.21 -11.70 22.33
N GLY A 6 9.55 -10.73 21.69
CA GLY A 6 9.36 -9.37 22.21
C GLY A 6 10.54 -8.43 21.98
N HIS A 7 11.66 -8.92 21.44
CA HIS A 7 12.87 -8.13 21.19
C HIS A 7 13.52 -8.45 19.82
N PRO A 8 14.00 -7.43 19.08
CA PRO A 8 13.87 -6.00 19.40
C PRO A 8 12.41 -5.52 19.28
N GLY A 9 12.05 -4.50 20.06
CA GLY A 9 10.77 -3.83 19.90
C GLY A 9 10.74 -3.07 18.57
N VAL A 10 9.66 -3.19 17.81
CA VAL A 10 9.52 -2.54 16.49
C VAL A 10 8.29 -1.65 16.49
N LEU A 11 8.50 -0.36 16.21
CA LEU A 11 7.44 0.61 15.94
C LEU A 11 7.39 0.87 14.44
N ALA A 12 6.19 0.83 13.87
CA ALA A 12 5.94 1.22 12.49
C ALA A 12 5.13 2.52 12.47
N ALA A 13 5.47 3.41 11.56
CA ALA A 13 4.79 4.68 11.34
C ALA A 13 4.66 4.93 9.84
N PHE A 14 3.66 5.72 9.46
CA PHE A 14 3.37 6.03 8.07
C PHE A 14 3.32 7.54 7.87
N PHE A 15 3.98 8.00 6.82
CA PHE A 15 3.71 9.32 6.26
C PHE A 15 2.63 9.15 5.21
N GLU A 16 1.49 9.81 5.39
CA GLU A 16 0.34 9.70 4.48
C GLU A 16 -0.01 11.06 3.84
N ALA A 17 -0.59 10.99 2.64
CA ALA A 17 -1.13 12.14 1.92
C ALA A 17 -0.20 13.38 1.90
N ARG A 18 -0.57 14.45 2.59
CA ARG A 18 0.21 15.70 2.64
C ARG A 18 1.59 15.50 3.27
N ALA A 19 1.69 14.64 4.29
CA ALA A 19 2.96 14.36 4.94
C ALA A 19 3.88 13.55 4.01
N ALA A 20 3.33 12.55 3.31
CA ALA A 20 4.07 11.79 2.29
C ALA A 20 4.62 12.71 1.20
N ARG A 21 3.79 13.61 0.65
CA ARG A 21 4.25 14.57 -0.38
C ARG A 21 5.31 15.54 0.14
N ARG A 22 5.19 15.98 1.39
CA ARG A 22 6.13 16.92 1.99
C ARG A 22 7.49 16.26 2.26
N TYR A 23 7.50 15.00 2.71
CA TYR A 23 8.71 14.36 3.22
C TYR A 23 9.28 13.27 2.30
N GLY A 24 8.56 12.79 1.29
CA GLY A 24 9.03 11.75 0.36
C GLY A 24 10.38 12.09 -0.27
N GLY A 25 10.53 13.32 -0.77
CA GLY A 25 11.79 13.82 -1.31
C GLY A 25 12.82 14.34 -0.29
N ALA A 26 12.55 14.27 1.02
CA ALA A 26 13.51 14.69 2.05
C ALA A 26 14.65 13.66 2.19
N SER A 27 15.72 14.03 2.90
CA SER A 27 16.77 13.07 3.26
C SER A 27 16.25 12.05 4.28
N VAL A 28 16.89 10.87 4.32
CA VAL A 28 16.59 9.83 5.32
C VAL A 28 16.74 10.38 6.75
N ASP A 29 17.75 11.23 7.00
CA ASP A 29 17.99 11.81 8.32
C ASP A 29 16.85 12.74 8.77
N GLU A 30 16.31 13.54 7.85
CA GLU A 30 15.19 14.44 8.15
C GLU A 30 13.92 13.63 8.43
N ARG A 31 13.64 12.60 7.62
CA ARG A 31 12.50 11.70 7.86
C ARG A 31 12.65 10.99 9.20
N ARG A 32 13.84 10.46 9.50
CA ARG A 32 14.17 9.85 10.80
C ARG A 32 13.90 10.80 11.95
N ARG A 33 14.41 12.03 11.89
CA ARG A 33 14.23 13.04 12.94
C ARG A 33 12.74 13.27 13.23
N ILE A 34 11.95 13.56 12.20
CA ILE A 34 10.52 13.84 12.34
C ILE A 34 9.76 12.62 12.86
N THR A 35 10.09 11.41 12.38
CA THR A 35 9.48 10.18 12.90
C THR A 35 9.76 10.01 14.39
N LEU A 36 11.01 10.21 14.84
CA LEU A 36 11.38 10.03 16.25
C LEU A 36 10.77 11.10 17.16
N GLU A 37 10.71 12.36 16.73
CA GLU A 37 10.01 13.43 17.45
C GLU A 37 8.52 13.12 17.63
N CYS A 38 7.90 12.57 16.58
CA CYS A 38 6.50 12.14 16.64
C CYS A 38 6.32 10.98 17.62
N LEU A 39 7.14 9.93 17.52
CA LEU A 39 7.05 8.76 18.39
C LEU A 39 7.35 9.11 19.86
N GLU A 40 8.32 9.98 20.13
CA GLU A 40 8.62 10.47 21.47
C GLU A 40 7.43 11.22 22.07
N ARG A 41 6.74 12.05 21.30
CA ARG A 41 5.53 12.76 21.77
C ARG A 41 4.43 11.80 22.22
N PHE A 42 4.28 10.65 21.56
CA PHE A 42 3.22 9.67 21.88
C PHE A 42 3.63 8.64 22.94
N PHE A 43 4.89 8.22 22.94
CA PHE A 43 5.36 7.06 23.73
C PHE A 43 6.45 7.42 24.75
N GLY A 44 6.88 8.68 24.80
CA GLY A 44 7.89 9.21 25.71
C GLY A 44 9.33 9.05 25.22
N PRO A 45 10.32 9.56 25.99
CA PRO A 45 11.72 9.70 25.56
C PRO A 45 12.40 8.41 25.11
N ARG A 46 11.94 7.25 25.61
CA ARG A 46 12.49 5.94 25.21
C ARG A 46 12.25 5.63 23.73
N ALA A 47 11.22 6.21 23.10
CA ALA A 47 10.95 6.00 21.69
C ALA A 47 11.97 6.71 20.77
N ALA A 48 12.61 7.78 21.26
CA ALA A 48 13.68 8.47 20.54
C ALA A 48 15.02 7.70 20.57
N ALA A 49 15.20 6.74 21.49
CA ALA A 49 16.37 5.87 21.59
C ALA A 49 16.38 4.76 20.52
N CYS A 50 16.24 5.15 19.25
CA CYS A 50 16.13 4.25 18.11
C CYS A 50 17.49 3.70 17.69
N VAL A 51 17.65 2.37 17.79
CA VAL A 51 18.88 1.65 17.39
C VAL A 51 19.00 1.44 15.88
N ARG A 52 17.87 1.40 15.16
CA ARG A 52 17.84 1.24 13.70
C ARG A 52 16.58 1.87 13.11
N TYR A 53 16.79 2.68 12.08
CA TYR A 53 15.71 3.30 11.30
C TYR A 53 15.79 2.78 9.86
N VAL A 54 14.64 2.44 9.30
CA VAL A 54 14.48 2.04 7.90
C VAL A 54 13.15 2.61 7.43
N ASP A 55 13.15 3.23 6.25
CA ASP A 55 11.92 3.67 5.58
C ASP A 55 12.01 3.43 4.07
N VAL A 56 10.85 3.54 3.42
CA VAL A 56 10.69 3.41 1.97
C VAL A 56 9.68 4.46 1.53
N ASP A 57 10.07 5.27 0.53
CA ASP A 57 9.13 6.11 -0.20
C ASP A 57 8.55 5.32 -1.37
N TRP A 58 7.36 4.73 -1.15
CA TRP A 58 6.65 3.98 -2.18
C TRP A 58 6.21 4.85 -3.36
N SER A 59 6.08 6.17 -3.19
CA SER A 59 5.71 7.05 -4.31
C SER A 59 6.86 7.27 -5.30
N ALA A 60 8.09 7.09 -4.84
CA ALA A 60 9.30 7.18 -5.66
C ALA A 60 9.73 5.83 -6.26
N GLU A 61 9.10 4.73 -5.88
CA GLU A 61 9.38 3.41 -6.44
C GLU A 61 8.76 3.30 -7.85
N GLU A 62 9.57 2.85 -8.82
CA GLU A 62 9.31 2.94 -10.26
C GLU A 62 8.00 2.25 -10.68
N TRP A 63 7.71 1.10 -10.08
CA TRP A 63 6.64 0.20 -10.52
C TRP A 63 5.33 0.42 -9.76
N THR A 64 5.42 0.67 -8.46
CA THR A 64 4.26 0.89 -7.58
C THR A 64 3.77 2.33 -7.61
N ARG A 65 4.69 3.31 -7.70
CA ARG A 65 4.39 4.75 -7.82
C ARG A 65 3.44 5.28 -6.73
N GLY A 66 3.34 4.58 -5.61
CA GLY A 66 2.39 4.82 -4.56
C GLY A 66 2.09 3.57 -3.74
N CYS A 67 1.34 3.74 -2.66
CA CYS A 67 0.94 2.68 -1.75
C CYS A 67 -0.20 3.20 -0.85
N TYR A 68 -1.10 2.37 -0.31
CA TYR A 68 -1.27 0.92 -0.54
C TYR A 68 -2.45 0.59 -1.47
N PHE A 69 -3.23 1.58 -1.90
CA PHE A 69 -4.31 1.39 -2.87
C PHE A 69 -4.39 2.57 -3.84
N GLY A 70 -4.84 2.29 -5.07
CA GLY A 70 -5.17 3.33 -6.03
C GLY A 70 -6.34 4.18 -5.55
N GLN A 71 -6.12 5.48 -5.33
CA GLN A 71 -7.21 6.41 -5.02
C GLN A 71 -7.89 6.89 -6.31
N MET A 72 -9.22 6.89 -6.30
CA MET A 72 -10.02 7.44 -7.39
C MET A 72 -10.43 8.88 -7.10
N ALA A 73 -10.45 9.70 -8.15
CA ALA A 73 -11.02 11.03 -8.06
C ALA A 73 -12.54 10.96 -7.77
N PRO A 74 -13.13 12.01 -7.17
CA PRO A 74 -14.57 12.09 -6.99
C PRO A 74 -15.30 11.84 -8.33
N GLY A 75 -16.34 11.00 -8.29
CA GLY A 75 -17.13 10.62 -9.48
C GLY A 75 -16.58 9.42 -10.26
N SER A 76 -15.27 9.17 -10.25
CA SER A 76 -14.66 8.10 -11.08
C SER A 76 -15.17 6.70 -10.75
N TRP A 77 -15.49 6.41 -9.48
CA TRP A 77 -16.06 5.10 -9.11
C TRP A 77 -17.45 4.88 -9.71
N ILE A 78 -18.28 5.93 -9.75
CA ILE A 78 -19.65 5.83 -10.28
C ILE A 78 -19.59 5.66 -11.81
N GLU A 79 -18.76 6.45 -12.47
CA GLU A 79 -18.67 6.48 -13.93
C GLU A 79 -17.92 5.25 -14.48
N TYR A 80 -16.84 4.81 -13.81
CA TYR A 80 -15.91 3.82 -14.34
C TYR A 80 -15.71 2.58 -13.45
N GLY A 81 -16.35 2.49 -12.28
CA GLY A 81 -16.21 1.35 -11.37
C GLY A 81 -16.45 -0.03 -12.02
N PRO A 82 -17.45 -0.22 -12.90
CA PRO A 82 -17.63 -1.47 -13.62
C PRO A 82 -16.44 -1.88 -14.50
N ALA A 83 -15.70 -0.91 -15.05
CA ALA A 83 -14.57 -1.17 -15.96
C ALA A 83 -13.40 -1.87 -15.27
N LEU A 84 -13.24 -1.74 -13.94
CA LEU A 84 -12.18 -2.40 -13.17
C LEU A 84 -12.27 -3.93 -13.21
N ARG A 85 -13.44 -4.49 -13.54
CA ARG A 85 -13.68 -5.94 -13.55
C ARG A 85 -13.87 -6.50 -14.94
N GLN A 86 -14.18 -5.65 -15.92
CA GLN A 86 -14.50 -6.06 -17.28
C GLN A 86 -13.21 -6.28 -18.09
N GLY A 87 -12.98 -7.52 -18.54
CA GLY A 87 -11.91 -7.83 -19.49
C GLY A 87 -12.10 -7.16 -20.85
N VAL A 88 -11.02 -7.07 -21.64
CA VAL A 88 -11.03 -6.49 -22.99
C VAL A 88 -10.50 -7.52 -23.98
N GLY A 89 -11.39 -8.11 -24.79
CA GLY A 89 -11.03 -9.19 -25.71
C GLY A 89 -10.42 -10.38 -24.96
N ARG A 90 -9.14 -10.66 -25.21
CA ARG A 90 -8.39 -11.74 -24.54
C ARG A 90 -7.68 -11.30 -23.26
N ILE A 91 -7.81 -10.03 -22.86
CA ILE A 91 -7.18 -9.46 -21.67
C ILE A 91 -8.13 -9.60 -20.48
N GLN A 92 -7.68 -10.27 -19.42
CA GLN A 92 -8.34 -10.34 -18.13
C GLN A 92 -7.55 -9.54 -17.09
N TRP A 93 -8.25 -8.80 -16.23
CA TRP A 93 -7.62 -7.99 -15.19
C TRP A 93 -7.48 -8.78 -13.89
N ALA A 94 -6.37 -8.57 -13.20
CA ALA A 94 -6.13 -8.99 -11.82
C ALA A 94 -5.53 -7.82 -11.05
N GLY A 95 -5.34 -7.98 -9.74
CA GLY A 95 -4.79 -6.96 -8.86
C GLY A 95 -5.73 -6.66 -7.71
N ALA A 96 -5.17 -6.20 -6.59
CA ALA A 96 -5.93 -5.98 -5.35
C ALA A 96 -7.13 -5.05 -5.56
N GLU A 97 -7.01 -4.07 -6.45
CA GLU A 97 -8.01 -3.07 -6.81
C GLU A 97 -9.21 -3.65 -7.57
N ARG A 98 -9.08 -4.84 -8.17
CA ARG A 98 -10.21 -5.52 -8.83
C ARG A 98 -11.15 -6.19 -7.82
N ALA A 99 -10.62 -6.61 -6.67
CA ALA A 99 -11.34 -7.43 -5.73
C ALA A 99 -12.55 -6.68 -5.13
N PRO A 100 -13.75 -7.29 -5.07
CA PRO A 100 -14.93 -6.68 -4.45
C PRO A 100 -14.83 -6.65 -2.92
N MET A 101 -14.00 -7.50 -2.33
CA MET A 101 -13.69 -7.55 -0.91
C MET A 101 -12.18 -7.50 -0.74
N TRP A 102 -11.71 -6.86 0.34
CA TRP A 102 -10.28 -6.68 0.60
C TRP A 102 -9.54 -5.93 -0.52
N ASN A 103 -10.24 -4.96 -1.13
CA ASN A 103 -9.68 -4.08 -2.15
C ASN A 103 -8.44 -3.34 -1.61
N GLY A 104 -7.32 -3.41 -2.32
CA GLY A 104 -6.05 -2.82 -1.89
C GLY A 104 -5.26 -3.64 -0.86
N TYR A 105 -5.68 -4.86 -0.54
CA TYR A 105 -4.96 -5.78 0.36
C TYR A 105 -4.45 -7.02 -0.38
N MET A 106 -3.48 -7.70 0.23
CA MET A 106 -2.92 -8.97 -0.28
C MET A 106 -4.02 -10.02 -0.53
N GLU A 107 -5.01 -10.11 0.36
CA GLU A 107 -6.15 -11.02 0.20
C GLU A 107 -6.97 -10.71 -1.07
N GLY A 108 -7.16 -9.42 -1.37
CA GLY A 108 -7.79 -8.99 -2.61
C GLY A 108 -6.97 -9.36 -3.84
N ALA A 109 -5.63 -9.21 -3.77
CA ALA A 109 -4.74 -9.59 -4.85
C ALA A 109 -4.87 -11.09 -5.19
N VAL A 110 -4.79 -11.97 -4.18
CA VAL A 110 -4.93 -13.42 -4.36
C VAL A 110 -6.29 -13.76 -4.99
N ARG A 111 -7.38 -13.31 -4.37
CA ARG A 111 -8.75 -13.58 -4.85
C ARG A 111 -8.98 -13.11 -6.28
N SER A 112 -8.49 -11.91 -6.61
CA SER A 112 -8.64 -11.36 -7.96
C SER A 112 -7.86 -12.14 -9.01
N GLY A 113 -6.69 -12.69 -8.64
CA GLY A 113 -5.87 -13.52 -9.51
C GLY A 113 -6.55 -14.85 -9.82
N GLU A 114 -7.07 -15.52 -8.79
CA GLU A 114 -7.86 -16.75 -8.94
C GLU A 114 -9.08 -16.54 -9.85
N GLN A 115 -9.80 -15.44 -9.65
CA GLN A 115 -10.95 -15.10 -10.48
C GLN A 115 -10.55 -14.78 -11.92
N ALA A 116 -9.47 -14.01 -12.13
CA ALA A 116 -8.97 -13.69 -13.48
C ALA A 116 -8.58 -14.95 -14.26
N ALA A 117 -7.95 -15.92 -13.58
CA ALA A 117 -7.60 -17.21 -14.17
C ALA A 117 -8.86 -17.99 -14.57
N ALA A 118 -9.87 -18.05 -13.70
CA ALA A 118 -11.14 -18.71 -14.01
C ALA A 118 -11.88 -18.04 -15.19
N ASP A 119 -11.86 -16.71 -15.27
CA ASP A 119 -12.46 -15.95 -16.36
C ASP A 119 -11.72 -16.17 -17.69
N ALA A 120 -10.39 -16.27 -17.64
CA ALA A 120 -9.57 -16.58 -18.81
C ALA A 120 -9.86 -17.98 -19.36
N VAL A 121 -9.99 -18.99 -18.49
CA VAL A 121 -10.35 -20.37 -18.92
C VAL A 121 -11.71 -20.38 -19.60
N LYS A 122 -12.73 -19.78 -18.98
CA LYS A 122 -14.08 -19.70 -19.56
C LYS A 122 -14.10 -19.02 -20.93
N ALA A 123 -13.25 -18.02 -21.14
CA ALA A 123 -13.15 -17.31 -22.41
C ALA A 123 -12.46 -18.12 -23.53
N LEU A 124 -11.83 -19.26 -23.21
CA LEU A 124 -11.29 -20.20 -24.20
C LEU A 124 -12.31 -21.26 -24.64
N ASP A 125 -13.31 -21.53 -23.80
CA ASP A 125 -14.33 -22.57 -24.03
C ASP A 125 -15.53 -22.07 -24.87
N GLY A 126 -15.56 -20.80 -25.28
CA GLY A 126 -16.60 -20.19 -26.12
C GLY A 126 -16.04 -19.57 -27.39
#